data_AF-A0A521QN15-F1
#
_entry.id   AF-A0A521QN15-F1
#
_cell.length_a   1.000
_cell.length_b   1.000
_cell.length_c   1.000
_cell.angle_alpha   90.00
_cell.angle_beta   90.00
_cell.angle_gamma   90.00
#
_symmetry.space_group_name_H-M   'P 1'
#
loop_
_entity.id
_entity.type
_entity.pdbx_description
1 polymer ?
#
loop_
_entity_poly.entity_id
_entity_poly.type
_entity_poly.pdbx_seq_one_letter_code
_entity_poly.pdbx_strand_id
1 'polypeptide(L)'
;MRPILLAALVLLAMTAPAALPAQDLDAILARFNAARKTAPEEIAAYMDRAEGCWHFAGEEPYNAARRAEINRALTELKCTTLKADGQALRRKYARSAPALAALDAAAALE
;
A
#
# COMPACT_ATOMS: atom_id res chain seq x y z
N MET A 1 -6.47 -51.04 45.59
CA MET A 1 -5.44 -51.17 44.53
C MET A 1 -5.76 -50.16 43.43
N ARG A 2 -4.73 -49.53 42.84
CA ARG A 2 -4.71 -48.20 42.19
C ARG A 2 -5.54 -48.10 40.89
N PRO A 3 -6.32 -47.02 40.64
CA PRO A 3 -6.66 -46.63 39.27
C PRO A 3 -5.49 -45.84 38.67
N ILE A 4 -4.99 -46.31 37.52
CA ILE A 4 -3.91 -45.69 36.75
C ILE A 4 -4.49 -44.45 36.06
N LEU A 5 -3.99 -43.27 36.44
CA LEU A 5 -4.25 -42.00 35.76
C LEU A 5 -3.59 -42.03 34.38
N LEU A 6 -4.38 -42.13 33.31
CA LEU A 6 -3.96 -41.81 31.95
C LEU A 6 -4.05 -40.29 31.77
N ALA A 7 -2.91 -39.60 31.89
CA ALA A 7 -2.78 -38.21 31.51
C ALA A 7 -2.75 -38.12 29.98
N ALA A 8 -3.87 -37.77 29.37
CA ALA A 8 -3.93 -37.43 27.94
C ALA A 8 -3.30 -36.04 27.74
N LEU A 9 -2.05 -36.01 27.27
CA LEU A 9 -1.35 -34.80 26.88
C LEU A 9 -1.91 -34.32 25.53
N VAL A 10 -2.88 -33.40 25.56
CA VAL A 10 -3.37 -32.72 24.35
C VAL A 10 -2.32 -31.69 23.92
N LEU A 11 -1.51 -32.06 22.93
CA LEU A 11 -0.62 -31.13 22.23
C LEU A 11 -1.47 -30.18 21.37
N LEU A 12 -1.73 -28.98 21.88
CA LEU A 12 -2.32 -27.89 21.12
C LEU A 12 -1.26 -27.38 20.13
N ALA A 13 -1.35 -27.79 18.87
CA ALA A 13 -0.50 -27.24 17.81
C ALA A 13 -0.86 -25.76 17.59
N MET A 14 0.02 -24.87 18.07
CA MET A 14 -0.03 -23.44 17.74
C MET A 14 0.25 -23.30 16.24
N THR A 15 -0.80 -23.25 15.42
CA THR A 15 -0.65 -22.84 14.01
C THR A 15 -0.31 -21.36 13.99
N ALA A 16 0.98 -21.04 13.85
CA ALA A 16 1.41 -19.68 13.61
C ALA A 16 0.73 -19.19 12.31
N PRO A 17 0.08 -18.02 12.29
CA PRO A 17 -0.42 -17.46 11.05
C PRO A 17 0.78 -17.24 10.12
N ALA A 18 0.67 -17.70 8.88
CA ALA A 18 1.64 -17.38 7.85
C ALA A 18 1.80 -15.85 7.83
N ALA A 19 3.02 -15.37 8.09
CA ALA A 19 3.37 -13.98 7.82
C ALA A 19 3.00 -13.72 6.36
N LEU A 20 2.13 -12.73 6.11
CA LEU A 20 1.89 -12.25 4.75
C LEU A 20 3.27 -12.00 4.13
N PRO A 21 3.61 -12.57 2.96
CA PRO A 21 4.89 -12.29 2.32
C PRO A 21 5.12 -10.78 2.34
N ALA A 22 6.27 -10.37 2.87
CA ALA A 22 6.75 -9.00 2.73
C ALA A 22 6.56 -8.64 1.26
N GLN A 23 5.77 -7.60 1.00
CA GLN A 23 5.44 -7.17 -0.35
C GLN A 23 6.75 -7.03 -1.12
N ASP A 24 6.87 -7.75 -2.23
CA ASP A 24 8.00 -7.63 -3.14
C ASP A 24 7.95 -6.23 -3.76
N LEU A 25 8.67 -5.30 -3.12
CA LEU A 25 8.70 -3.89 -3.48
C LEU A 25 9.21 -3.72 -4.91
N ASP A 26 10.20 -4.52 -5.33
CA ASP A 26 10.72 -4.47 -6.69
C ASP A 26 9.62 -4.83 -7.70
N ALA A 27 8.84 -5.87 -7.42
CA ALA A 27 7.72 -6.24 -8.26
C ALA A 27 6.56 -5.23 -8.24
N ILE A 28 6.35 -4.50 -7.14
CA ILE A 28 5.37 -3.39 -7.07
C ILE A 28 5.85 -2.23 -7.94
N LEU A 29 7.09 -1.77 -7.74
CA LEU A 29 7.67 -0.65 -8.47
C LEU A 29 7.78 -0.94 -9.97
N ALA A 30 8.10 -2.18 -10.35
CA ALA A 30 8.11 -2.59 -11.76
C ALA A 30 6.72 -2.44 -12.41
N ARG A 31 5.66 -2.88 -11.73
CA ARG A 31 4.27 -2.74 -12.21
C ARG A 31 3.83 -1.27 -12.27
N PHE A 32 4.13 -0.50 -11.22
CA PHE A 32 3.87 0.93 -11.17
C PHE A 32 4.52 1.66 -12.35
N ASN A 33 5.82 1.45 -12.56
CA ASN A 33 6.58 2.09 -13.63
C ASN A 33 6.09 1.68 -15.02
N ALA A 34 5.70 0.41 -15.22
CA ALA A 34 5.14 -0.05 -16.48
C ALA A 34 3.77 0.57 -16.78
N ALA A 35 2.88 0.60 -15.78
CA ALA A 35 1.54 1.18 -15.93
C ALA A 35 1.60 2.70 -16.17
N ARG A 36 2.44 3.42 -15.42
CA ARG A 36 2.60 4.87 -15.53
C ARG A 36 3.00 5.32 -16.94
N LYS A 37 3.88 4.58 -17.62
CA LYS A 37 4.34 4.89 -18.99
C LYS A 37 3.23 4.94 -20.02
N THR A 38 2.12 4.24 -19.78
CA THR A 38 1.01 4.11 -20.73
C THR A 38 -0.31 4.66 -20.20
N ALA A 39 -0.33 5.13 -18.95
CA ALA A 39 -1.52 5.68 -18.32
C ALA A 39 -1.93 7.01 -19.00
N PRO A 40 -3.24 7.29 -19.08
CA PRO A 40 -3.73 8.64 -19.38
C PRO A 40 -3.09 9.67 -18.45
N GLU A 41 -2.81 10.87 -18.94
CA GLU A 41 -2.08 11.92 -18.21
C GLU A 41 -2.64 12.18 -16.80
N GLU A 42 -3.97 12.26 -16.66
CA GLU A 42 -4.62 12.47 -15.37
C GLU A 42 -4.40 11.31 -14.38
N ILE A 43 -4.36 10.07 -14.88
CA ILE A 43 -4.03 8.89 -14.06
C ILE A 43 -2.55 8.91 -13.72
N ALA A 44 -1.66 9.21 -14.68
CA ALA A 44 -0.23 9.33 -14.41
C ALA A 44 0.05 10.39 -13.33
N ALA A 45 -0.61 11.55 -13.37
CA ALA A 45 -0.50 12.59 -12.36
C ALA A 45 -1.03 12.14 -10.98
N TYR A 46 -2.05 11.28 -10.93
CA TYR A 46 -2.49 10.65 -9.68
C TYR A 46 -1.47 9.62 -9.18
N MET A 47 -0.90 8.79 -10.06
CA MET A 47 0.12 7.81 -9.71
C MET A 47 1.36 8.50 -9.10
N ASP A 48 1.82 9.59 -9.73
CA ASP A 48 2.86 10.49 -9.20
C ASP A 48 2.60 10.96 -7.78
N ARG A 49 1.37 11.42 -7.54
CA ARG A 49 0.96 11.93 -6.25
C ARG A 49 0.88 10.82 -5.20
N ALA A 50 0.41 9.63 -5.58
CA ALA A 50 0.37 8.47 -4.69
C ALA A 50 1.77 8.02 -4.27
N GLU A 51 2.71 7.91 -5.22
CA GLU A 51 4.12 7.64 -4.92
C GLU A 51 4.73 8.70 -4.00
N GLY A 52 4.48 9.99 -4.27
CA GLY A 52 4.93 11.07 -3.40
C GLY A 52 4.39 10.96 -1.98
N CYS A 53 3.10 10.65 -1.82
CA CYS A 53 2.49 10.45 -0.51
C CYS A 53 3.12 9.26 0.23
N TRP A 54 3.29 8.14 -0.46
CA TRP A 54 3.96 6.94 0.07
C TRP A 54 5.38 7.26 0.53
N HIS A 55 6.15 7.96 -0.31
CA HIS A 55 7.52 8.36 -0.04
C HIS A 55 7.62 9.14 1.27
N PHE A 56 6.90 10.27 1.38
CA PHE A 56 6.99 11.13 2.57
C PHE A 56 6.33 10.53 3.82
N ALA A 57 5.27 9.73 3.67
CA ALA A 57 4.61 9.09 4.82
C ALA A 57 5.49 8.02 5.49
N GLY A 58 6.40 7.41 4.72
CA GLY A 58 7.35 6.40 5.23
C GLY A 58 8.59 6.98 5.90
N GLU A 59 8.78 8.30 5.91
CA GLU A 59 10.01 8.92 6.41
C GLU A 59 10.02 9.19 7.90
N GLU A 60 11.20 9.07 8.51
CA GLU A 60 11.41 9.41 9.91
C GLU A 60 11.58 10.93 10.12
N PRO A 61 10.79 11.57 11.00
CA PRO A 61 10.94 12.98 11.34
C PRO A 61 11.99 13.19 12.43
N TYR A 62 13.25 12.80 12.16
CA TYR A 62 14.35 12.72 13.13
C TYR A 62 14.77 14.08 13.73
N ASN A 63 14.37 15.19 13.12
CA ASN A 63 14.50 16.52 13.70
C ASN A 63 13.33 17.43 13.29
N ALA A 64 13.27 18.63 13.88
CA ALA A 64 12.20 19.59 13.64
C ALA A 64 12.14 20.09 12.18
N ALA A 65 13.30 20.27 11.53
CA ALA A 65 13.37 20.71 10.14
C ALA A 65 12.80 19.65 9.19
N ARG A 66 13.20 18.39 9.35
CA ARG A 66 12.69 17.27 8.55
C ARG A 66 11.20 17.03 8.78
N ARG A 67 10.74 17.14 10.03
CA ARG A 67 9.30 17.08 10.35
C ARG A 67 8.50 18.15 9.59
N ALA A 68 8.99 19.38 9.55
CA ALA A 68 8.32 20.47 8.85
C ALA A 68 8.27 20.22 7.33
N GLU A 69 9.35 19.69 6.76
CA GLU A 69 9.42 19.31 5.35
C GLU A 69 8.43 18.20 4.99
N ILE A 70 8.42 17.10 5.75
CA ILE A 70 7.47 15.98 5.56
C ILE A 70 6.03 16.49 5.64
N ASN A 71 5.69 17.27 6.68
CA ASN A 71 4.33 17.80 6.85
C ASN A 71 3.93 18.73 5.69
N ARG A 72 4.86 19.56 5.20
CA ARG A 72 4.61 20.42 4.04
C ARG A 72 4.34 19.56 2.80
N ALA A 73 5.18 18.58 2.52
CA ALA A 73 5.04 17.71 1.36
C ALA A 73 3.71 16.94 1.38
N LEU A 74 3.35 16.32 2.52
CA LEU A 74 2.07 15.60 2.67
C LEU A 74 0.86 16.51 2.45
N THR A 75 0.96 17.79 2.84
CA THR A 75 -0.09 18.79 2.63
C THR A 75 -0.17 19.24 1.16
N GLU A 76 0.96 19.56 0.54
CA GLU A 76 1.05 19.99 -0.86
C GLU A 76 0.59 18.89 -1.83
N LEU A 77 0.93 17.63 -1.52
CA LEU A 77 0.48 16.44 -2.25
C LEU A 77 -0.98 16.08 -1.96
N LYS A 78 -1.67 16.76 -1.04
CA LYS A 78 -3.06 16.50 -0.67
C LYS A 78 -3.32 15.03 -0.29
N CYS A 79 -2.40 14.42 0.47
CA CYS A 79 -2.48 12.99 0.77
C CYS A 79 -3.77 12.58 1.50
N THR A 80 -4.44 13.52 2.17
CA THR A 80 -5.74 13.28 2.83
C THR A 80 -6.90 13.04 1.86
N THR A 81 -6.82 13.49 0.60
CA THR A 81 -7.86 13.26 -0.43
C THR A 81 -7.51 12.15 -1.41
N LEU A 82 -6.29 11.60 -1.34
CA LEU A 82 -5.73 10.66 -2.34
C LEU A 82 -6.69 9.50 -2.65
N LYS A 83 -7.18 8.81 -1.62
CA LYS A 83 -8.14 7.71 -1.76
C LYS A 83 -9.43 8.11 -2.45
N ALA A 84 -9.99 9.28 -2.11
CA ALA A 84 -11.24 9.76 -2.70
C ALA A 84 -11.04 10.12 -4.19
N ASP A 85 -9.90 10.73 -4.52
CA ASP A 85 -9.52 11.07 -5.88
C ASP A 85 -9.30 9.81 -6.73
N GLY A 86 -8.62 8.79 -6.18
CA GLY A 86 -8.46 7.49 -6.82
C GLY A 86 -9.80 6.82 -7.14
N GLN A 87 -10.74 6.84 -6.18
CA GLN A 87 -12.10 6.34 -6.42
C GLN A 87 -12.85 7.13 -7.50
N ALA A 88 -12.66 8.44 -7.58
CA ALA A 88 -13.25 9.26 -8.63
C ALA A 88 -12.69 8.88 -10.01
N LEU A 89 -11.38 8.65 -10.12
CA LEU A 89 -10.75 8.16 -11.35
C LEU A 89 -11.26 6.77 -11.73
N ARG A 90 -11.40 5.84 -10.76
CA ARG A 90 -11.96 4.51 -11.04
C ARG A 90 -13.37 4.58 -11.61
N ARG A 91 -14.22 5.48 -11.11
CA ARG A 91 -15.57 5.71 -11.68
C ARG A 91 -15.50 6.30 -13.09
N LYS A 92 -14.64 7.30 -13.31
CA LYS A 92 -14.44 7.94 -14.62
C LYS A 92 -13.95 6.95 -15.69
N TYR A 93 -13.04 6.05 -15.30
CA TYR A 93 -12.39 5.09 -16.19
C TYR A 93 -12.94 3.65 -16.06
N ALA A 94 -14.15 3.47 -15.54
CA ALA A 94 -14.71 2.16 -15.19
C ALA A 94 -14.77 1.12 -16.34
N ARG A 95 -14.66 1.56 -17.60
CA ARG A 95 -14.69 0.71 -18.80
C ARG A 95 -13.33 0.53 -19.46
N SER A 96 -12.25 1.03 -18.86
CA SER A 96 -10.89 0.91 -19.38
C SER A 96 -10.07 0.01 -18.47
N ALA A 97 -9.90 -1.25 -18.88
CA ALA A 97 -9.07 -2.20 -18.15
C ALA A 97 -7.62 -1.70 -17.94
N PRO A 98 -6.94 -1.08 -18.95
CA PRO A 98 -5.62 -0.51 -18.74
C PRO A 98 -5.58 0.62 -17.69
N ALA A 99 -6.60 1.48 -17.68
CA ALA A 99 -6.70 2.55 -16.68
C ALA A 99 -6.94 2.01 -15.27
N LEU A 100 -7.81 1.01 -15.13
CA LEU A 100 -8.04 0.34 -13.85
C LEU A 100 -6.78 -0.35 -13.33
N ALA A 101 -6.01 -1.01 -14.21
CA ALA A 101 -4.74 -1.62 -13.84
C ALA A 101 -3.70 -0.58 -13.37
N ALA A 102 -3.66 0.60 -13.98
CA ALA A 102 -2.80 1.69 -13.53
C ALA A 102 -3.23 2.26 -12.16
N LEU A 103 -4.54 2.37 -11.93
CA LEU A 103 -5.09 2.78 -10.63
C LEU A 103 -4.84 1.72 -9.54
N ASP A 104 -4.91 0.44 -9.89
CA ASP A 104 -4.55 -0.67 -8.97
C ASP A 104 -3.05 -0.62 -8.62
N ALA A 105 -2.19 -0.31 -9.60
CA ALA A 105 -0.76 -0.19 -9.38
C ALA A 105 -0.40 1.00 -8.45
N ALA A 106 -1.11 2.13 -8.56
CA ALA A 106 -0.95 3.24 -7.62
C ALA A 106 -1.48 2.91 -6.22
N ALA A 107 -2.63 2.25 -6.12
CA ALA A 107 -3.22 1.86 -4.84
C ALA A 107 -2.36 0.85 -4.05
N ALA A 108 -1.40 0.19 -4.69
CA ALA A 108 -0.42 -0.65 -4.00
C ALA A 108 0.66 0.14 -3.22
N LEU A 109 0.72 1.46 -3.43
CA LEU A 109 1.57 2.40 -2.68
C LEU A 109 0.79 3.25 -1.67
N GLU A 110 -0.56 3.17 -1.63
CA GLU A 110 -1.36 3.83 -0.59
C GLU A 110 -1.30 3.08 0.75
#